data_AF-A0A0V0XFD1-F1
#
_entry.id   AF-A0A0V0XFD1-F1
#
_cell.length_a   1.000
_cell.length_b   1.000
_cell.length_c   1.000
_cell.angle_alpha   90.00
_cell.angle_beta   90.00
_cell.angle_gamma   90.00
#
_symmetry.space_group_name_H-M   'P 1'
#
loop_
_entity.id
_entity.type
_entity.pdbx_description
1 polymer ?
#
loop_
_entity_poly.entity_id
_entity_poly.type
_entity_poly.pdbx_seq_one_letter_code
_entity_poly.pdbx_strand_id
1 'polypeptide(L)'
;LGMSEALVDDKCNEKDPSHRVKLYVLNEKRVWDDKGTGHVTCVFNESLQSHTLTVRSEQDGSILLESKILNETAYQKQQETLIVWTEADNSDFALSFQEKQGCDEVWRGICGAQGRDPAQESSDDTTQDSGSDEDSVENGALNTVNSPTLQLPPCDLVHLKEINDVIAASFSTVSRRDALAFAIDGQQYIPKLIKLFHMVEDLEDLESLHLLYRILKNIFFLNKPPLFETLLSEHCLFDVIGILEYDPTMQTRRKHREFLWQQAKFKEVVPINSAPLLSKIHQVYRVQYIYDFIFPAPSIFEENVLSTLSSFIFFTRVEIINMLQEDKTFLATLFALIKKKEATVEEFQNVIGLLKEFCSYSPLLQAVHRESFFRTLMNNGILDALEFFFQCDDSAVRSMAVDILNLIVDFDAPAVRSYCVSEFTENKEKLFLNLVIDLMNRDPDPDLVTTMHAYVVLKNLIDPETMPTATAQQRNDKHDFLNFFYKSCVPQIFARFFPSINGSKLIKVTAMLI
;
A
#
# COMPACT_ATOMS: atom_id res chain seq x y z
N LEU A 1 -40.60 -70.49 3.30
CA LEU A 1 -40.66 -69.66 4.51
C LEU A 1 -39.24 -69.17 4.80
N GLY A 2 -38.84 -68.10 4.12
CA GLY A 2 -37.59 -67.39 4.39
C GLY A 2 -37.97 -65.92 4.50
N MET A 3 -37.85 -65.36 5.71
CA MET A 3 -38.12 -63.95 5.96
C MET A 3 -36.83 -63.16 5.81
N SER A 4 -37.00 -62.04 5.11
CA SER A 4 -36.04 -61.06 4.61
C SER A 4 -35.24 -60.34 5.71
N GLU A 5 -33.92 -60.32 5.54
CA GLU A 5 -33.03 -59.27 6.07
C GLU A 5 -33.25 -58.00 5.25
N ALA A 6 -33.59 -56.90 5.92
CA ALA A 6 -33.63 -55.58 5.32
C ALA A 6 -32.22 -54.97 5.38
N LEU A 7 -31.61 -54.82 4.20
CA LEU A 7 -30.41 -54.03 3.96
C LEU A 7 -30.70 -52.56 4.30
N VAL A 8 -29.88 -51.98 5.16
CA VAL A 8 -29.78 -50.52 5.34
C VAL A 8 -29.00 -49.99 4.14
N ASP A 9 -29.63 -49.08 3.42
CA ASP A 9 -29.24 -48.55 2.11
C ASP A 9 -28.10 -47.52 2.30
N ASP A 10 -26.85 -47.97 2.19
CA ASP A 10 -25.65 -47.12 2.19
C ASP A 10 -25.28 -46.76 0.74
N LYS A 11 -26.11 -45.90 0.13
CA LYS A 11 -25.84 -45.26 -1.16
C LYS A 11 -25.79 -43.75 -0.99
N CYS A 12 -24.72 -43.25 -0.39
CA CYS A 12 -24.28 -41.90 -0.70
C CYS A 12 -23.72 -41.88 -2.13
N ASN A 13 -24.26 -40.96 -2.92
CA ASN A 13 -24.15 -40.85 -4.37
C ASN A 13 -22.69 -40.53 -4.77
N GLU A 14 -21.87 -41.54 -5.06
CA GLU A 14 -20.40 -41.42 -5.27
C GLU A 14 -19.97 -40.57 -6.50
N LYS A 15 -20.90 -39.95 -7.23
CA LYS A 15 -20.62 -39.11 -8.41
C LYS A 15 -21.64 -38.00 -8.59
N ASP A 16 -21.98 -37.28 -7.52
CA ASP A 16 -22.72 -36.03 -7.67
C ASP A 16 -21.76 -34.95 -8.23
N PRO A 17 -21.96 -34.44 -9.46
CA PRO A 17 -21.09 -33.43 -10.04
C PRO A 17 -21.08 -32.13 -9.23
N SER A 18 -22.12 -31.87 -8.42
CA SER A 18 -22.21 -30.68 -7.60
C SER A 18 -21.15 -30.62 -6.49
N HIS A 19 -20.69 -31.78 -5.97
CA HIS A 19 -19.64 -31.87 -4.94
C HIS A 19 -18.22 -32.04 -5.48
N ARG A 20 -18.02 -31.87 -6.79
CA ARG A 20 -16.68 -31.95 -7.40
C ARG A 20 -15.86 -30.70 -7.07
N VAL A 21 -14.66 -30.91 -6.54
CA VAL A 21 -13.75 -29.86 -6.05
C VAL A 21 -12.31 -30.08 -6.50
N LYS A 22 -11.56 -28.99 -6.64
CA LYS A 22 -10.09 -29.00 -6.60
C LYS A 22 -9.59 -28.60 -5.22
N LEU A 23 -8.66 -29.38 -4.68
CA LEU A 23 -8.00 -29.12 -3.41
C LEU A 23 -6.69 -28.38 -3.66
N TYR A 24 -6.49 -27.26 -2.96
CA TYR A 24 -5.23 -26.54 -2.96
C TYR A 24 -4.65 -26.47 -1.54
N VAL A 25 -3.32 -26.54 -1.45
CA VAL A 25 -2.57 -26.34 -0.21
C VAL A 25 -1.48 -25.31 -0.46
N LEU A 26 -1.32 -24.35 0.44
CA LEU A 26 -0.27 -23.34 0.31
C LEU A 26 1.09 -23.93 0.68
N ASN A 27 2.07 -23.84 -0.23
CA ASN A 27 3.43 -24.35 0.02
C ASN A 27 4.33 -23.32 0.72
N GLU A 28 5.56 -23.72 1.11
CA GLU A 28 6.54 -22.85 1.78
C GLU A 28 6.95 -21.61 0.95
N LYS A 29 6.80 -21.67 -0.37
CA LYS A 29 7.05 -20.54 -1.29
C LYS A 29 5.83 -19.64 -1.45
N ARG A 30 4.78 -19.86 -0.67
CA ARG A 30 3.52 -19.12 -0.67
C ARG A 30 2.80 -19.16 -2.01
N VAL A 31 2.83 -20.31 -2.68
CA VAL A 31 2.07 -20.60 -3.91
C VAL A 31 1.09 -21.75 -3.63
N TRP A 32 -0.13 -21.64 -4.15
CA TRP A 32 -1.15 -22.68 -4.06
C TRP A 32 -0.78 -23.88 -4.95
N ASP A 33 -0.45 -25.00 -4.31
CA ASP A 33 -0.23 -26.27 -5.00
C ASP A 33 -1.57 -26.97 -5.24
N ASP A 34 -1.89 -27.28 -6.50
CA ASP A 34 -3.00 -28.18 -6.85
C ASP A 34 -2.67 -29.60 -6.35
N LYS A 35 -3.43 -30.09 -5.36
CA LYS A 35 -3.28 -31.44 -4.79
C LYS A 35 -4.15 -32.48 -5.49
N GLY A 36 -4.95 -32.07 -6.47
CA GLY A 36 -5.79 -32.95 -7.25
C GLY A 36 -7.26 -32.57 -7.20
N THR A 37 -8.02 -33.25 -8.04
CA THR A 37 -9.47 -33.07 -8.17
C THR A 37 -10.18 -34.28 -7.55
N GLY A 38 -11.26 -34.02 -6.83
CA GLY A 38 -12.00 -35.04 -6.08
C GLY A 38 -13.42 -34.63 -5.76
N HIS A 39 -14.09 -35.43 -4.95
CA HIS A 39 -15.44 -35.14 -4.46
C HIS A 39 -15.38 -34.92 -2.95
N VAL A 40 -15.95 -33.81 -2.48
CA VAL A 40 -15.95 -33.44 -1.06
C VAL A 40 -17.21 -33.94 -0.37
N THR A 41 -17.06 -34.36 0.88
CA THR A 41 -18.17 -34.69 1.78
C THR A 41 -17.96 -34.00 3.12
N CYS A 42 -19.06 -33.54 3.74
CA CYS A 42 -19.07 -32.96 5.06
C CYS A 42 -20.04 -33.77 5.93
N VAL A 43 -19.53 -34.74 6.68
CA VAL A 43 -20.36 -35.67 7.46
C VAL A 43 -19.80 -35.86 8.88
N PHE A 44 -20.66 -36.23 9.81
CA PHE A 44 -20.25 -36.60 11.17
C PHE A 44 -19.52 -37.95 11.13
N ASN A 45 -18.26 -37.97 11.55
CA ASN A 45 -17.45 -39.17 11.64
C ASN A 45 -17.52 -39.74 13.07
N GLU A 46 -18.18 -40.88 13.23
CA GLU A 46 -18.39 -41.54 14.54
C GLU A 46 -17.07 -41.90 15.24
N SER A 47 -16.03 -42.26 14.49
CA SER A 47 -14.73 -42.62 15.09
C SER A 47 -13.97 -41.41 15.64
N LEU A 48 -14.15 -40.25 15.02
CA LEU A 48 -13.50 -38.99 15.41
C LEU A 48 -14.38 -38.12 16.31
N GLN A 49 -15.65 -38.51 16.51
CA GLN A 49 -16.68 -37.78 17.25
C GLN A 49 -16.78 -36.30 16.82
N SER A 50 -16.65 -36.05 15.51
CA SER A 50 -16.57 -34.71 14.91
C SER A 50 -17.16 -34.71 13.51
N HIS A 51 -17.67 -33.57 13.06
CA HIS A 51 -17.87 -33.35 11.62
C HIS A 51 -16.51 -33.24 10.93
N THR A 52 -16.39 -33.88 9.77
CA THR A 52 -15.13 -33.97 9.02
C THR A 52 -15.38 -33.65 7.55
N LEU A 53 -14.53 -32.80 6.98
CA LEU A 53 -14.41 -32.58 5.55
C LEU A 53 -13.50 -33.66 4.97
N THR A 54 -14.04 -34.47 4.06
CA THR A 54 -13.27 -35.52 3.38
C THR A 54 -13.32 -35.30 1.88
N VAL A 55 -12.16 -35.21 1.23
CA VAL A 55 -12.04 -35.14 -0.24
C VAL A 55 -11.50 -36.45 -0.77
N ARG A 56 -12.27 -37.11 -1.64
CA ARG A 56 -11.86 -38.36 -2.30
C ARG A 56 -11.44 -38.11 -3.74
N SER A 57 -10.23 -38.53 -4.11
CA SER A 57 -9.63 -38.43 -5.44
C SER A 57 -10.51 -39.07 -6.51
N GLU A 58 -10.71 -38.37 -7.63
CA GLU A 58 -11.42 -38.93 -8.79
C GLU A 58 -10.56 -39.89 -9.64
N GLN A 59 -9.23 -39.89 -9.43
CA GLN A 59 -8.30 -40.71 -10.21
C GLN A 59 -8.22 -42.14 -9.69
N ASP A 60 -8.15 -42.31 -8.37
CA ASP A 60 -7.85 -43.59 -7.72
C ASP A 60 -8.69 -43.86 -6.46
N GLY A 61 -9.59 -42.94 -6.08
CA GLY A 61 -10.46 -43.10 -4.91
C GLY A 61 -9.75 -42.92 -3.57
N SER A 62 -8.48 -42.51 -3.56
CA SER A 62 -7.71 -42.21 -2.35
C SER A 62 -8.26 -40.97 -1.64
N ILE A 63 -7.99 -40.84 -0.34
CA ILE A 63 -8.37 -39.65 0.44
C ILE A 63 -7.28 -38.58 0.24
N LEU A 64 -7.66 -37.45 -0.36
CA LEU A 64 -6.77 -36.29 -0.56
C LEU A 64 -6.75 -35.35 0.66
N LEU A 65 -7.86 -35.28 1.39
CA LEU A 65 -8.01 -34.48 2.60
C LEU A 65 -8.95 -35.19 3.57
N GLU A 66 -8.58 -35.22 4.85
CA GLU A 66 -9.46 -35.57 5.98
C GLU A 66 -9.23 -34.53 7.09
N SER A 67 -10.12 -33.54 7.18
CA SER A 67 -9.97 -32.38 8.06
C SER A 67 -11.14 -32.26 9.02
N LYS A 68 -10.87 -32.18 10.33
CA LYS A 68 -11.91 -32.01 11.35
C LYS A 68 -12.40 -30.56 11.35
N ILE A 69 -13.71 -30.38 11.42
CA ILE A 69 -14.32 -29.05 11.56
C ILE A 69 -14.26 -28.66 13.04
N LEU A 70 -13.34 -27.76 13.38
CA LEU A 70 -13.17 -27.22 14.74
C LEU A 70 -13.95 -25.91 14.90
N ASN A 71 -14.40 -25.59 16.12
CA ASN A 71 -15.16 -24.36 16.38
C ASN A 71 -14.31 -23.10 16.24
N GLU A 72 -13.02 -23.20 16.54
CA GLU A 72 -12.03 -22.13 16.50
C GLU A 72 -11.46 -21.87 15.09
N THR A 73 -11.64 -22.79 14.14
CA THR A 73 -11.15 -22.64 12.77
C THR A 73 -12.02 -21.65 11.98
N ALA A 74 -11.38 -20.58 11.49
CA ALA A 74 -12.04 -19.58 10.67
C ALA A 74 -12.16 -20.05 9.21
N TYR A 75 -13.23 -20.78 8.89
CA TYR A 75 -13.60 -21.04 7.51
C TYR A 75 -14.19 -19.78 6.88
N GLN A 76 -13.74 -19.46 5.67
CA GLN A 76 -14.23 -18.33 4.88
C GLN A 76 -14.76 -18.85 3.54
N LYS A 77 -15.97 -18.46 3.19
CA LYS A 77 -16.49 -18.63 1.84
C LYS A 77 -16.08 -17.40 1.03
N GLN A 78 -15.33 -17.60 -0.04
CA GLN A 78 -14.94 -16.53 -0.95
C GLN A 78 -15.66 -16.72 -2.28
N GLN A 79 -16.17 -15.63 -2.85
CA GLN A 79 -17.03 -15.67 -4.03
C GLN A 79 -18.22 -16.63 -3.80
N GLU A 80 -18.65 -17.34 -4.84
CA GLU A 80 -19.75 -18.32 -4.74
C GLU A 80 -19.26 -19.78 -4.65
N THR A 81 -18.00 -20.06 -4.97
CA THR A 81 -17.48 -21.42 -5.22
C THR A 81 -16.15 -21.73 -4.53
N LEU A 82 -15.69 -20.92 -3.57
CA LEU A 82 -14.43 -21.15 -2.86
C LEU A 82 -14.66 -21.21 -1.34
N ILE A 83 -14.02 -22.18 -0.67
CA ILE A 83 -13.93 -22.23 0.79
C ILE A 83 -12.46 -22.32 1.18
N VAL A 84 -11.99 -21.41 2.05
CA VAL A 84 -10.60 -21.30 2.49
C VAL A 84 -10.54 -21.35 4.02
N TRP A 85 -9.53 -22.02 4.57
CA TRP A 85 -9.26 -22.04 6.01
C TRP A 85 -7.80 -22.38 6.30
N THR A 86 -7.38 -22.11 7.53
CA THR A 86 -6.05 -22.47 8.06
C THR A 86 -6.22 -23.50 9.18
N GLU A 87 -5.49 -24.61 9.11
CA GLU A 87 -5.46 -25.61 10.18
C GLU A 87 -4.55 -25.20 11.35
N ALA A 88 -4.67 -25.90 12.48
CA ALA A 88 -3.94 -25.58 13.72
C ALA A 88 -2.41 -25.69 13.60
N ASP A 89 -1.91 -26.39 12.58
CA ASP A 89 -0.48 -26.51 12.25
C ASP A 89 0.02 -25.39 11.31
N ASN A 90 -0.83 -24.39 11.01
CA ASN A 90 -0.63 -23.32 10.02
C ASN A 90 -0.58 -23.82 8.56
N SER A 91 -1.17 -24.97 8.25
CA SER A 91 -1.40 -25.39 6.86
C SER A 91 -2.64 -24.68 6.30
N ASP A 92 -2.47 -23.89 5.25
CA ASP A 92 -3.58 -23.22 4.55
C ASP A 92 -4.17 -24.11 3.44
N PHE A 93 -5.49 -24.24 3.45
CA PHE A 93 -6.25 -25.06 2.52
C PHE A 93 -7.31 -24.24 1.77
N ALA A 94 -7.55 -24.61 0.52
CA ALA A 94 -8.68 -24.10 -0.25
C ALA A 94 -9.38 -25.21 -1.03
N LEU A 95 -10.71 -25.21 -0.98
CA LEU A 95 -11.58 -26.02 -1.83
C LEU A 95 -12.23 -25.12 -2.87
N SER A 96 -11.92 -25.39 -4.14
CA SER A 96 -12.55 -24.74 -5.28
C SER A 96 -13.59 -25.67 -5.88
N PHE A 97 -14.85 -25.29 -5.75
CA PHE A 97 -16.01 -26.05 -6.19
C PHE A 97 -16.29 -25.79 -7.67
N GLN A 98 -16.66 -26.85 -8.38
CA GLN A 98 -17.13 -26.74 -9.75
C GLN A 98 -18.49 -26.05 -9.83
N GLU A 99 -19.37 -26.29 -8.84
CA GLU A 99 -20.72 -25.76 -8.79
C GLU A 99 -21.00 -25.03 -7.48
N LYS A 100 -21.69 -23.89 -7.56
CA LYS A 100 -22.13 -23.11 -6.40
C LYS A 100 -22.99 -23.94 -5.44
N GLN A 101 -23.85 -24.81 -5.97
CA GLN A 101 -24.75 -25.62 -5.15
C GLN A 101 -23.97 -26.49 -4.16
N GLY A 102 -22.92 -27.21 -4.60
CA GLY A 102 -22.12 -28.01 -3.68
C GLY A 102 -21.31 -27.19 -2.69
N CYS A 103 -20.86 -25.99 -3.10
CA CYS A 103 -20.24 -25.03 -2.20
C CYS A 103 -21.20 -24.61 -1.08
N ASP A 104 -22.44 -24.25 -1.43
CA ASP A 104 -23.49 -23.85 -0.48
C ASP A 104 -23.85 -24.99 0.49
N GLU A 105 -23.90 -26.23 0.01
CA GLU A 105 -24.20 -27.40 0.83
C GLU A 105 -23.09 -27.72 1.84
N VAL A 106 -21.83 -27.72 1.39
CA VAL A 106 -20.68 -27.92 2.28
C VAL A 106 -20.54 -26.77 3.26
N TRP A 107 -20.74 -25.53 2.82
CA TRP A 107 -20.73 -24.35 3.67
C TRP A 107 -21.78 -24.43 4.77
N ARG A 108 -23.00 -24.89 4.46
CA ARG A 108 -24.06 -25.13 5.44
C ARG A 108 -23.65 -26.22 6.44
N GLY A 109 -22.98 -27.28 5.98
CA GLY A 109 -22.43 -28.33 6.84
C GLY A 109 -21.41 -27.80 7.84
N ILE A 110 -20.46 -26.96 7.38
CA ILE A 110 -19.45 -26.30 8.22
C ILE A 110 -20.13 -25.37 9.24
N CYS A 111 -21.03 -24.49 8.78
CA CYS A 111 -21.74 -23.57 9.66
C CYS A 111 -22.57 -24.33 10.71
N GLY A 112 -23.26 -25.40 10.31
CA GLY A 112 -24.03 -26.25 11.22
C GLY A 112 -23.17 -26.94 12.27
N ALA A 113 -21.98 -27.41 11.90
CA ALA A 113 -21.03 -28.00 12.83
C ALA A 113 -20.50 -26.97 13.85
N GLN A 114 -20.35 -25.69 13.45
CA GLN A 114 -19.88 -24.60 14.31
C GLN A 114 -21.00 -23.82 15.02
N GLY A 115 -22.27 -24.15 14.78
CA GLY A 115 -23.42 -23.42 15.33
C GLY A 115 -23.60 -22.00 14.75
N ARG A 116 -23.09 -21.74 13.54
CA ARG A 116 -23.20 -20.45 12.81
C ARG A 116 -24.38 -20.45 11.82
N ASP A 117 -24.91 -19.27 11.49
CA ASP A 117 -25.96 -19.10 10.48
C ASP A 117 -25.34 -18.93 9.07
N PRO A 118 -25.61 -19.85 8.12
CA PRO A 118 -25.02 -19.81 6.78
C PRO A 118 -25.46 -18.61 5.93
N ALA A 119 -26.56 -17.92 6.27
CA ALA A 119 -27.08 -16.78 5.48
C ALA A 119 -26.44 -15.43 5.84
N GLN A 120 -25.68 -15.34 6.95
CA GLN A 120 -25.09 -14.08 7.41
C GLN A 120 -23.72 -13.75 6.78
N GLU A 121 -23.08 -14.70 6.10
CA GLU A 121 -21.72 -14.53 5.52
C GLU A 121 -21.68 -14.53 3.98
N SER A 122 -22.83 -14.50 3.30
CA SER A 122 -22.90 -14.47 1.82
C SER A 122 -22.83 -13.06 1.20
N SER A 123 -22.32 -12.06 1.91
CA SER A 123 -22.14 -10.72 1.35
C SER A 123 -20.81 -10.63 0.63
N ASP A 124 -20.87 -10.63 -0.70
CA ASP A 124 -19.76 -10.30 -1.61
C ASP A 124 -19.10 -8.99 -1.18
N ASP A 125 -17.91 -9.09 -0.59
CA ASP A 125 -16.99 -7.96 -0.43
C ASP A 125 -16.08 -7.96 -1.68
N THR A 126 -16.63 -7.48 -2.80
CA THR A 126 -15.84 -7.21 -4.01
C THR A 126 -15.95 -5.74 -4.37
N THR A 127 -14.81 -5.07 -4.22
CA THR A 127 -14.37 -3.84 -4.89
C THR A 127 -15.12 -3.52 -6.19
N GLN A 128 -15.89 -2.43 -6.21
CA GLN A 128 -16.27 -1.73 -7.43
C GLN A 128 -15.33 -0.54 -7.64
N ASP A 129 -14.49 -0.66 -8.67
CA ASP A 129 -13.73 0.40 -9.31
C ASP A 129 -14.52 0.91 -10.54
N SER A 130 -14.23 2.15 -10.96
CA SER A 130 -14.68 2.88 -12.16
C SER A 130 -16.02 3.65 -12.12
N GLY A 131 -15.92 4.97 -11.87
CA GLY A 131 -16.09 6.02 -12.90
C GLY A 131 -17.51 6.48 -13.33
N SER A 132 -17.76 7.81 -13.16
CA SER A 132 -18.74 8.69 -13.87
C SER A 132 -20.24 8.31 -13.77
N ASP A 133 -21.21 9.16 -13.41
CA ASP A 133 -21.46 10.56 -13.74
C ASP A 133 -22.36 11.24 -12.69
N GLU A 134 -22.46 12.56 -12.78
CA GLU A 134 -23.22 13.50 -11.96
C GLU A 134 -24.76 13.28 -11.96
N ASP A 135 -25.39 13.95 -11.00
CA ASP A 135 -26.81 14.27 -10.85
C ASP A 135 -27.78 13.17 -10.38
N SER A 136 -28.11 13.20 -9.07
CA SER A 136 -29.40 13.77 -8.61
C SER A 136 -29.65 13.45 -7.13
N VAL A 137 -29.77 14.52 -6.36
CA VAL A 137 -30.29 14.57 -4.99
C VAL A 137 -31.74 14.07 -4.96
N GLU A 138 -32.03 13.00 -4.23
CA GLU A 138 -33.36 12.80 -3.65
C GLU A 138 -33.35 11.93 -2.38
N ASN A 139 -33.62 12.59 -1.26
CA ASN A 139 -34.17 12.11 0.00
C ASN A 139 -34.34 10.59 0.19
N GLY A 140 -33.34 9.96 0.82
CA GLY A 140 -33.41 8.62 1.41
C GLY A 140 -33.37 8.67 2.95
N ALA A 141 -34.15 9.54 3.58
CA ALA A 141 -34.42 9.43 5.02
C ALA A 141 -35.33 8.21 5.27
N LEU A 142 -34.72 7.02 5.32
CA LEU A 142 -35.41 5.78 5.70
C LEU A 142 -35.00 5.41 7.14
N ASN A 143 -35.83 5.84 8.09
CA ASN A 143 -36.12 5.21 9.39
C ASN A 143 -35.08 4.24 9.98
N THR A 144 -34.06 4.78 10.66
CA THR A 144 -33.31 4.05 11.70
C THR A 144 -34.10 4.09 13.01
N VAL A 145 -35.15 3.27 13.13
CA VAL A 145 -35.84 3.04 14.40
C VAL A 145 -35.56 1.60 14.82
N ASN A 146 -34.74 1.46 15.88
CA ASN A 146 -34.43 0.26 16.66
C ASN A 146 -33.32 -0.68 16.14
N SER A 147 -32.09 -0.17 16.01
CA SER A 147 -30.92 -0.97 16.42
C SER A 147 -30.68 -0.73 17.92
N PRO A 148 -30.42 -1.76 18.76
CA PRO A 148 -30.13 -1.54 20.16
C PRO A 148 -28.87 -0.66 20.25
N THR A 149 -29.01 0.53 20.85
CA THR A 149 -27.87 1.42 21.11
C THR A 149 -26.90 0.68 22.03
N LEU A 150 -25.72 0.30 21.51
CA LEU A 150 -24.68 -0.31 22.32
C LEU A 150 -24.26 0.69 23.41
N GLN A 151 -24.44 0.32 24.67
CA GLN A 151 -23.96 1.12 25.79
C GLN A 151 -22.61 0.58 26.26
N LEU A 152 -21.61 1.46 26.24
CA LEU A 152 -20.28 1.17 26.79
C LEU A 152 -20.32 1.30 28.33
N PRO A 153 -19.62 0.41 29.06
CA PRO A 153 -19.44 0.54 30.50
C PRO A 153 -18.78 1.88 30.89
N PRO A 154 -18.88 2.32 32.15
CA PRO A 154 -18.11 3.44 32.66
C PRO A 154 -16.60 3.23 32.45
N CYS A 155 -15.91 4.25 31.91
CA CYS A 155 -14.48 4.18 31.65
C CYS A 155 -13.68 4.43 32.94
N ASP A 156 -13.55 3.38 33.77
CA ASP A 156 -12.78 3.38 35.00
C ASP A 156 -12.05 2.03 35.20
N LEU A 157 -11.20 1.96 36.22
CA LEU A 157 -10.37 0.79 36.51
C LEU A 157 -11.21 -0.45 36.88
N VAL A 158 -12.35 -0.25 37.54
CA VAL A 158 -13.19 -1.36 38.04
C VAL A 158 -13.85 -2.09 36.88
N HIS A 159 -14.28 -1.36 35.85
CA HIS A 159 -14.95 -1.90 34.68
C HIS A 159 -13.98 -2.22 33.53
N LEU A 160 -12.66 -2.03 33.69
CA LEU A 160 -11.69 -2.17 32.60
C LEU A 160 -11.75 -3.54 31.89
N LYS A 161 -11.92 -4.63 32.65
CA LYS A 161 -12.08 -5.97 32.09
C LYS A 161 -13.39 -6.09 31.30
N GLU A 162 -14.49 -5.56 31.83
CA GLU A 162 -15.79 -5.56 31.14
C GLU A 162 -15.72 -4.76 29.83
N ILE A 163 -15.03 -3.62 29.82
CA ILE A 163 -14.79 -2.82 28.62
C ILE A 163 -14.07 -3.65 27.55
N ASN A 164 -12.99 -4.34 27.93
CA ASN A 164 -12.25 -5.21 27.04
C ASN A 164 -13.15 -6.30 26.44
N ASP A 165 -13.96 -6.95 27.27
CA ASP A 165 -14.82 -8.07 26.87
C ASP A 165 -15.95 -7.59 25.93
N VAL A 166 -16.58 -6.45 26.21
CA VAL A 166 -17.62 -5.83 25.36
C VAL A 166 -17.05 -5.43 24.00
N ILE A 167 -15.85 -4.83 23.97
CA ILE A 167 -15.19 -4.43 22.73
C ILE A 167 -14.83 -5.67 21.90
N ALA A 168 -14.20 -6.68 22.50
CA ALA A 168 -13.80 -7.91 21.82
C ALA A 168 -15.02 -8.66 21.25
N ALA A 169 -16.10 -8.79 22.03
CA ALA A 169 -17.34 -9.45 21.59
C ALA A 169 -18.05 -8.70 20.44
N SER A 170 -17.76 -7.41 20.23
CA SER A 170 -18.40 -6.63 19.18
C SER A 170 -17.82 -6.88 17.78
N PHE A 171 -16.70 -7.62 17.68
CA PHE A 171 -16.14 -8.06 16.40
C PHE A 171 -16.88 -9.23 15.77
N SER A 172 -17.89 -9.80 16.45
CA SER A 172 -18.65 -10.94 15.94
C SER A 172 -19.47 -10.64 14.67
N THR A 173 -19.94 -9.40 14.50
CA THR A 173 -20.74 -9.00 13.33
C THR A 173 -20.44 -7.56 12.91
N VAL A 174 -20.59 -7.27 11.61
CA VAL A 174 -20.34 -5.92 11.05
C VAL A 174 -21.19 -4.85 11.73
N SER A 175 -22.50 -5.10 11.90
CA SER A 175 -23.42 -4.16 12.54
C SER A 175 -23.04 -3.82 13.99
N ARG A 176 -22.46 -4.79 14.73
CA ARG A 176 -21.97 -4.53 16.10
C ARG A 176 -20.69 -3.71 16.10
N ARG A 177 -19.77 -3.94 15.15
CA ARG A 177 -18.57 -3.10 14.98
C ARG A 177 -18.96 -1.65 14.69
N ASP A 178 -19.96 -1.43 13.83
CA ASP A 178 -20.44 -0.09 13.50
C ASP A 178 -21.12 0.59 14.69
N ALA A 179 -21.99 -0.12 15.41
CA ALA A 179 -22.61 0.40 16.63
C ALA A 179 -21.57 0.71 17.72
N LEU A 180 -20.53 -0.11 17.84
CA LEU A 180 -19.41 0.13 18.75
C LEU A 180 -18.63 1.39 18.37
N ALA A 181 -18.25 1.53 17.10
CA ALA A 181 -17.54 2.71 16.63
C ALA A 181 -18.34 4.00 16.89
N PHE A 182 -19.65 3.96 16.61
CA PHE A 182 -20.56 5.07 16.90
C PHE A 182 -20.64 5.39 18.40
N ALA A 183 -20.69 4.37 19.27
CA ALA A 183 -20.71 4.56 20.71
C ALA A 183 -19.40 5.13 21.26
N ILE A 184 -18.25 4.66 20.77
CA ILE A 184 -16.91 5.16 21.16
C ILE A 184 -16.78 6.64 20.81
N ASP A 185 -17.15 7.01 19.58
CA ASP A 185 -17.06 8.37 19.08
C ASP A 185 -18.05 9.31 19.80
N GLY A 186 -19.33 8.94 19.82
CA GLY A 186 -20.39 9.75 20.41
C GLY A 186 -20.23 9.99 21.93
N GLN A 187 -19.60 9.04 22.65
CA GLN A 187 -19.34 9.19 24.08
C GLN A 187 -17.96 9.80 24.40
N GLN A 188 -17.16 10.16 23.38
CA GLN A 188 -15.78 10.64 23.54
C GLN A 188 -14.96 9.69 24.42
N TYR A 189 -15.01 8.40 24.07
CA TYR A 189 -14.49 7.33 24.92
C TYR A 189 -12.96 7.24 24.90
N ILE A 190 -12.32 7.55 23.75
CA ILE A 190 -10.86 7.54 23.60
C ILE A 190 -10.17 8.51 24.59
N PRO A 191 -10.56 9.79 24.72
CA PRO A 191 -9.99 10.67 25.74
C PRO A 191 -10.17 10.18 27.18
N LYS A 192 -11.26 9.45 27.47
CA LYS A 192 -11.47 8.86 28.80
C LYS A 192 -10.50 7.69 29.05
N LEU A 193 -10.27 6.85 28.05
CA LEU A 193 -9.26 5.77 28.10
C LEU A 193 -7.85 6.32 28.31
N ILE A 194 -7.49 7.43 27.66
CA ILE A 194 -6.20 8.10 27.85
C ILE A 194 -6.03 8.61 29.29
N LYS A 195 -7.08 9.25 29.85
CA LYS A 195 -7.05 9.69 31.26
C LYS A 195 -6.89 8.51 32.22
N LEU A 196 -7.58 7.41 31.96
CA LEU A 196 -7.42 6.18 32.74
C LEU A 196 -6.00 5.61 32.60
N PHE A 197 -5.45 5.62 31.38
CA PHE A 197 -4.09 5.18 31.11
C PHE A 197 -3.06 5.95 31.93
N HIS A 198 -3.13 7.28 32.02
CA HIS A 198 -2.21 8.06 32.84
C HIS A 198 -2.19 7.60 34.30
N MET A 199 -3.37 7.42 34.89
CA MET A 199 -3.48 6.91 36.27
C MET A 199 -2.90 5.50 36.42
N VAL A 200 -3.19 4.61 35.47
CA VAL A 200 -2.73 3.22 35.51
C VAL A 200 -1.21 3.10 35.28
N GLU A 201 -0.66 3.93 34.37
CA GLU A 201 0.77 4.03 34.11
C GLU A 201 1.52 4.53 35.35
N ASP A 202 0.99 5.53 36.05
CA ASP A 202 1.56 6.04 37.31
C ASP A 202 1.54 4.99 38.44
N LEU A 203 0.54 4.11 38.45
CA LEU A 203 0.44 3.00 39.40
C LEU A 203 1.32 1.80 39.05
N GLU A 204 1.95 1.80 37.87
CA GLU A 204 2.72 0.67 37.32
C GLU A 204 1.93 -0.65 37.26
N ASP A 205 0.59 -0.57 37.11
CA ASP A 205 -0.29 -1.74 37.06
C ASP A 205 -0.27 -2.40 35.67
N LEU A 206 0.65 -3.34 35.50
CA LEU A 206 0.87 -4.06 34.24
C LEU A 206 -0.35 -4.84 33.73
N GLU A 207 -1.18 -5.40 34.61
CA GLU A 207 -2.35 -6.16 34.18
C GLU A 207 -3.36 -5.25 33.48
N SER A 208 -3.63 -4.11 34.09
CA SER A 208 -4.51 -3.08 33.53
C SER A 208 -3.91 -2.43 32.28
N LEU A 209 -2.58 -2.22 32.22
CA LEU A 209 -1.91 -1.73 31.01
C LEU A 209 -2.05 -2.69 29.83
N HIS A 210 -1.93 -4.00 30.06
CA HIS A 210 -2.18 -5.00 29.01
C HIS A 210 -3.65 -5.02 28.55
N LEU A 211 -4.61 -4.76 29.44
CA LEU A 211 -6.02 -4.61 29.04
C LEU A 211 -6.24 -3.34 28.21
N LEU A 212 -5.64 -2.21 28.61
CA LEU A 212 -5.69 -0.97 27.84
C LEU A 212 -5.07 -1.13 26.45
N TYR A 213 -3.95 -1.85 26.33
CA TYR A 213 -3.38 -2.22 25.03
C TYR A 213 -4.38 -2.98 24.16
N ARG A 214 -5.01 -4.05 24.69
CA ARG A 214 -5.98 -4.87 23.94
C ARG A 214 -7.20 -4.05 23.51
N ILE A 215 -7.72 -3.23 24.41
CA ILE A 215 -8.82 -2.30 24.12
C ILE A 215 -8.43 -1.38 22.98
N LEU A 216 -7.31 -0.67 23.10
CA LEU A 216 -6.92 0.33 22.09
C LEU A 216 -6.60 -0.33 20.75
N LYS A 217 -5.91 -1.48 20.76
CA LYS A 217 -5.67 -2.31 19.58
C LYS A 217 -6.99 -2.61 18.88
N ASN A 218 -7.98 -3.14 19.58
CA ASN A 218 -9.28 -3.43 19.01
C ASN A 218 -9.96 -2.16 18.46
N ILE A 219 -9.84 -1.00 19.12
CA ILE A 219 -10.35 0.27 18.59
C ILE A 219 -9.68 0.63 17.25
N PHE A 220 -8.37 0.45 17.09
CA PHE A 220 -7.68 0.62 15.81
C PHE A 220 -8.24 -0.32 14.73
N PHE A 221 -8.47 -1.60 15.07
CA PHE A 221 -8.98 -2.61 14.15
C PHE A 221 -10.48 -2.47 13.81
N LEU A 222 -11.20 -1.54 14.45
CA LEU A 222 -12.51 -1.11 13.93
C LEU A 222 -12.37 -0.41 12.57
N ASN A 223 -11.17 0.13 12.28
CA ASN A 223 -10.80 0.69 10.99
C ASN A 223 -11.78 1.77 10.50
N LYS A 224 -12.24 2.66 11.41
CA LYS A 224 -13.23 3.71 11.14
C LYS A 224 -12.62 5.12 11.13
N PRO A 225 -12.95 5.98 10.14
CA PRO A 225 -12.37 7.32 10.04
C PRO A 225 -12.53 8.22 11.28
N PRO A 226 -13.74 8.35 11.90
CA PRO A 226 -13.92 9.25 13.06
C PRO A 226 -13.04 8.86 14.26
N LEU A 227 -12.79 7.55 14.43
CA LEU A 227 -11.91 7.06 15.48
C LEU A 227 -10.45 7.44 15.20
N PHE A 228 -9.99 7.34 13.94
CA PHE A 228 -8.65 7.77 13.57
C PHE A 228 -8.44 9.28 13.70
N GLU A 229 -9.44 10.11 13.39
CA GLU A 229 -9.38 11.55 13.65
C GLU A 229 -9.07 11.85 15.12
N THR A 230 -9.71 11.12 16.04
CA THR A 230 -9.47 11.29 17.48
C THR A 230 -8.16 10.67 17.95
N LEU A 231 -7.89 9.41 17.58
CA LEU A 231 -6.69 8.65 17.98
C LEU A 231 -5.39 9.32 17.50
N LEU A 232 -5.40 9.81 16.26
CA LEU A 232 -4.21 10.34 15.60
C LEU A 232 -4.09 11.86 15.75
N SER A 233 -5.01 12.51 16.48
CA SER A 233 -4.93 13.93 16.79
C SER A 233 -3.66 14.28 17.57
N GLU A 234 -3.18 15.51 17.40
CA GLU A 234 -1.94 16.00 18.03
C GLU A 234 -1.95 15.85 19.56
N HIS A 235 -3.12 15.96 20.18
CA HIS A 235 -3.29 15.86 21.64
C HIS A 235 -3.37 14.43 22.17
N CYS A 236 -3.76 13.45 21.34
CA CYS A 236 -3.93 12.06 21.77
C CYS A 236 -2.75 11.16 21.36
N LEU A 237 -2.07 11.47 20.25
CA LEU A 237 -1.15 10.56 19.58
C LEU A 237 0.01 10.08 20.48
N PHE A 238 0.55 10.96 21.33
CA PHE A 238 1.62 10.59 22.26
C PHE A 238 1.16 9.51 23.26
N ASP A 239 -0.01 9.69 23.85
CA ASP A 239 -0.57 8.77 24.84
C ASP A 239 -1.09 7.48 24.20
N VAL A 240 -1.67 7.58 23.01
CA VAL A 240 -2.06 6.43 22.18
C VAL A 240 -0.85 5.53 21.94
N ILE A 241 0.29 6.10 21.51
CA ILE A 241 1.52 5.34 21.33
C ILE A 241 2.01 4.78 22.67
N GLY A 242 1.87 5.53 23.76
CA GLY A 242 2.20 5.08 25.12
C GLY A 242 1.43 3.82 25.54
N ILE A 243 0.12 3.76 25.29
CA ILE A 243 -0.68 2.55 25.54
C ILE A 243 -0.18 1.39 24.66
N LEU A 244 0.18 1.66 23.41
CA LEU A 244 0.67 0.64 22.47
C LEU A 244 2.06 0.08 22.84
N GLU A 245 2.82 0.71 23.75
CA GLU A 245 4.09 0.18 24.27
C GLU A 245 3.90 -1.09 25.12
N TYR A 246 2.70 -1.30 25.69
CA TYR A 246 2.36 -2.37 26.63
C TYR A 246 1.79 -3.63 25.94
N ASP A 247 2.36 -4.00 24.80
CA ASP A 247 2.00 -5.23 24.09
C ASP A 247 2.36 -6.49 24.92
N PRO A 248 1.37 -7.30 25.36
CA PRO A 248 1.63 -8.49 26.17
C PRO A 248 2.31 -9.62 25.40
N THR A 249 2.37 -9.55 24.06
CA THR A 249 3.02 -10.57 23.22
C THR A 249 4.53 -10.34 23.09
N MET A 250 5.02 -9.16 23.46
CA MET A 250 6.43 -8.80 23.38
C MET A 250 7.16 -9.20 24.67
N GLN A 251 8.35 -9.80 24.54
CA GLN A 251 9.18 -10.17 25.69
C GLN A 251 9.70 -8.94 26.46
N THR A 252 9.91 -7.82 25.77
CA THR A 252 10.40 -6.57 26.34
C THR A 252 9.59 -5.39 25.82
N ARG A 253 9.24 -4.48 26.72
CA ARG A 253 8.53 -3.23 26.38
C ARG A 253 9.34 -2.42 25.36
N ARG A 254 8.75 -2.15 24.20
CA ARG A 254 9.35 -1.25 23.20
C ARG A 254 9.02 0.19 23.57
N LYS A 255 10.04 1.05 23.63
CA LYS A 255 9.88 2.46 24.00
C LYS A 255 9.63 3.34 22.78
N HIS A 256 8.45 3.17 22.17
CA HIS A 256 8.03 3.90 20.97
C HIS A 256 7.99 5.42 21.17
N ARG A 257 7.49 5.92 22.31
CA ARG A 257 7.46 7.36 22.64
C ARG A 257 8.87 7.94 22.73
N GLU A 258 9.79 7.22 23.39
CA GLU A 258 11.19 7.64 23.53
C GLU A 258 11.84 7.77 22.15
N PHE A 259 11.69 6.76 21.29
CA PHE A 259 12.21 6.80 19.93
C PHE A 259 11.64 7.97 19.13
N LEU A 260 10.31 8.09 19.06
CA LEU A 260 9.63 9.06 18.18
C LEU A 260 9.76 10.53 18.61
N TRP A 261 9.90 10.81 19.91
CA TRP A 261 10.01 12.19 20.42
C TRP A 261 11.41 12.60 20.84
N GLN A 262 12.31 11.67 21.15
CA GLN A 262 13.66 12.00 21.65
C GLN A 262 14.78 11.59 20.70
N GLN A 263 14.63 10.47 19.98
CA GLN A 263 15.71 9.92 19.15
C GLN A 263 15.53 10.25 17.67
N ALA A 264 14.31 10.20 17.15
CA ALA A 264 13.98 10.57 15.77
C ALA A 264 14.17 12.08 15.58
N LYS A 265 15.13 12.44 14.72
CA LYS A 265 15.44 13.85 14.42
C LYS A 265 14.85 14.24 13.08
N PHE A 266 14.00 15.25 13.09
CA PHE A 266 13.53 15.88 11.87
C PHE A 266 14.65 16.71 11.25
N LYS A 267 15.04 16.39 10.01
CA LYS A 267 16.06 17.11 9.26
C LYS A 267 15.39 18.18 8.40
N GLU A 268 15.46 19.42 8.86
CA GLU A 268 14.94 20.57 8.12
C GLU A 268 15.98 21.06 7.11
N VAL A 269 15.79 20.72 5.83
CA VAL A 269 16.68 21.14 4.74
C VAL A 269 16.35 22.56 4.28
N VAL A 270 15.06 22.89 4.22
CA VAL A 270 14.53 24.22 3.92
C VAL A 270 13.66 24.64 5.10
N PRO A 271 13.81 25.87 5.63
CA PRO A 271 12.99 26.35 6.74
C PRO A 271 11.48 26.28 6.42
N ILE A 272 10.72 25.61 7.28
CA ILE A 272 9.26 25.48 7.20
C ILE A 272 8.64 26.41 8.25
N ASN A 273 8.17 27.57 7.80
CA ASN A 273 7.61 28.60 8.70
C ASN A 273 6.14 28.32 9.11
N SER A 274 5.48 27.37 8.44
CA SER A 274 4.08 27.03 8.71
C SER A 274 3.98 25.95 9.80
N ALA A 275 3.57 26.37 11.00
CA ALA A 275 3.34 25.43 12.12
C ALA A 275 2.30 24.33 11.79
N PRO A 276 1.18 24.61 11.08
CA PRO A 276 0.25 23.56 10.66
C PRO A 276 0.88 22.53 9.72
N LEU A 277 1.71 22.98 8.77
CA LEU A 277 2.43 22.08 7.85
C LEU A 277 3.43 21.21 8.61
N LEU A 278 4.19 21.80 9.52
CA LEU A 278 5.15 21.07 10.36
C LEU A 278 4.45 20.01 11.23
N SER A 279 3.30 20.36 11.83
CA SER A 279 2.47 19.41 12.60
C SER A 279 2.04 18.23 11.73
N LYS A 280 1.55 18.46 10.49
CA LYS A 280 1.19 17.39 9.54
C LYS A 280 2.37 16.51 9.15
N ILE A 281 3.55 17.07 8.91
CA ILE A 281 4.78 16.32 8.59
C ILE A 281 5.15 15.37 9.76
N HIS A 282 5.11 15.87 10.99
CA HIS A 282 5.36 15.02 12.16
C HIS A 282 4.26 13.98 12.38
N GLN A 283 3.00 14.36 12.16
CA GLN A 283 1.85 13.46 12.28
C GLN A 283 1.99 12.29 11.30
N VAL A 284 2.23 12.56 10.01
CA VAL A 284 2.34 11.48 9.02
C VAL A 284 3.51 10.54 9.31
N TYR A 285 4.64 11.06 9.79
CA TYR A 285 5.78 10.22 10.20
C TYR A 285 5.43 9.29 11.36
N ARG A 286 4.77 9.81 12.39
CA ARG A 286 4.36 9.04 13.58
C ARG A 286 3.25 8.03 13.25
N VAL A 287 2.29 8.40 12.40
CA VAL A 287 1.22 7.51 11.96
C VAL A 287 1.77 6.40 11.07
N GLN A 288 2.67 6.72 10.14
CA GLN A 288 3.40 5.73 9.35
C GLN A 288 4.18 4.78 10.25
N TYR A 289 4.80 5.29 11.33
CA TYR A 289 5.48 4.43 12.30
C TYR A 289 4.53 3.45 12.98
N ILE A 290 3.32 3.89 13.38
CA ILE A 290 2.30 2.99 13.93
C ILE A 290 1.96 1.90 12.90
N TYR A 291 1.74 2.29 11.65
CA TYR A 291 1.39 1.37 10.56
C TYR A 291 2.50 0.34 10.27
N ASP A 292 3.76 0.77 10.19
CA ASP A 292 4.87 -0.12 9.79
C ASP A 292 5.46 -0.94 10.95
N PHE A 293 5.53 -0.38 12.16
CA PHE A 293 6.30 -0.98 13.26
C PHE A 293 5.45 -1.47 14.44
N ILE A 294 4.25 -0.93 14.63
CA ILE A 294 3.35 -1.35 15.71
C ILE A 294 2.30 -2.33 15.18
N PHE A 295 1.72 -2.04 14.01
CA PHE A 295 0.76 -2.90 13.33
C PHE A 295 1.24 -3.35 11.94
N PRO A 296 2.43 -3.98 11.83
CA PRO A 296 2.91 -4.48 10.54
C PRO A 296 1.89 -5.47 9.95
N ALA A 297 1.69 -5.41 8.63
CA ALA A 297 0.88 -6.38 7.93
C ALA A 297 1.37 -7.81 8.24
N PRO A 298 0.50 -8.73 8.69
CA PRO A 298 0.91 -10.10 9.02
C PRO A 298 1.51 -10.84 7.82
N SER A 299 1.08 -10.45 6.62
CA SER A 299 1.52 -11.00 5.34
C SER A 299 1.47 -9.94 4.23
N ILE A 300 2.33 -10.10 3.22
CA ILE A 300 2.33 -9.28 1.98
C ILE A 300 1.06 -9.43 1.14
N PHE A 301 0.23 -10.44 1.43
CA PHE A 301 -1.03 -10.69 0.73
C PHE A 301 -2.26 -10.19 1.51
N GLU A 302 -2.08 -9.76 2.77
CA GLU A 302 -3.12 -9.11 3.57
C GLU A 302 -3.00 -7.59 3.43
N GLU A 303 -3.08 -7.09 2.20
CA GLU A 303 -3.36 -5.67 1.99
C GLU A 303 -4.73 -5.37 2.61
N ASN A 304 -4.83 -4.28 3.38
CA ASN A 304 -6.08 -3.63 3.81
C ASN A 304 -6.71 -3.94 5.20
N VAL A 305 -6.05 -4.61 6.15
CA VAL A 305 -6.62 -4.73 7.51
C VAL A 305 -6.84 -3.36 8.18
N LEU A 306 -5.93 -2.41 7.92
CA LEU A 306 -6.04 -1.00 8.33
C LEU A 306 -6.07 -0.07 7.10
N SER A 307 -6.92 -0.40 6.11
CA SER A 307 -7.07 0.41 4.89
C SER A 307 -7.37 1.88 5.16
N THR A 308 -8.23 2.20 6.13
CA THR A 308 -8.56 3.59 6.46
C THR A 308 -7.35 4.32 7.07
N LEU A 309 -6.48 3.64 7.81
CA LEU A 309 -5.22 4.21 8.31
C LEU A 309 -4.25 4.50 7.15
N SER A 310 -4.17 3.57 6.19
CA SER A 310 -3.39 3.77 4.96
C SER A 310 -3.92 4.96 4.14
N SER A 311 -5.24 5.08 3.99
CA SER A 311 -5.88 6.24 3.37
C SER A 311 -5.60 7.54 4.12
N PHE A 312 -5.62 7.53 5.46
CA PHE A 312 -5.27 8.71 6.27
C PHE A 312 -3.83 9.18 5.98
N ILE A 313 -2.86 8.25 5.93
CA ILE A 313 -1.48 8.55 5.56
C ILE A 313 -1.41 9.14 4.16
N PHE A 314 -2.08 8.50 3.19
CA PHE A 314 -2.11 8.95 1.80
C PHE A 314 -2.66 10.37 1.66
N PHE A 315 -3.84 10.66 2.22
CA PHE A 315 -4.45 11.99 2.13
C PHE A 315 -3.62 13.04 2.84
N THR A 316 -3.03 12.72 4.01
CA THR A 316 -2.15 13.65 4.72
C THR A 316 -0.89 13.98 3.90
N ARG A 317 -0.32 13.01 3.17
CA ARG A 317 0.80 13.27 2.23
C ARG A 317 0.39 14.22 1.12
N VAL A 318 -0.77 13.99 0.49
CA VAL A 318 -1.30 14.87 -0.56
C VAL A 318 -1.49 16.30 -0.05
N GLU A 319 -2.02 16.47 1.17
CA GLU A 319 -2.15 17.78 1.79
C GLU A 319 -0.80 18.47 2.03
N ILE A 320 0.19 17.74 2.56
CA ILE A 320 1.55 18.27 2.76
C ILE A 320 2.14 18.77 1.43
N ILE A 321 1.99 18.01 0.35
CA ILE A 321 2.51 18.37 -0.97
C ILE A 321 1.82 19.63 -1.50
N ASN A 322 0.50 19.71 -1.40
CA ASN A 322 -0.26 20.88 -1.81
C ASN A 322 0.17 22.13 -1.02
N MET A 323 0.32 22.02 0.30
CA MET A 323 0.80 23.12 1.14
C MET A 323 2.21 23.59 0.76
N LEU A 324 3.13 22.65 0.45
CA LEU A 324 4.48 22.98 0.00
C LEU A 324 4.51 23.61 -1.40
N GLN A 325 3.67 23.12 -2.31
CA GLN A 325 3.56 23.65 -3.68
C GLN A 325 3.02 25.09 -3.68
N GLU A 326 2.09 25.41 -2.79
CA GLU A 326 1.51 26.75 -2.68
C GLU A 326 2.42 27.74 -1.93
N ASP A 327 3.39 27.24 -1.15
CA ASP A 327 4.37 28.07 -0.44
C ASP A 327 5.49 28.57 -1.37
N LYS A 328 5.25 29.75 -1.95
CA LYS A 328 6.23 30.45 -2.79
C LYS A 328 7.54 30.76 -2.08
N THR A 329 7.52 30.97 -0.76
CA THR A 329 8.73 31.29 0.02
C THR A 329 9.59 30.05 0.18
N PHE A 330 8.96 28.91 0.47
CA PHE A 330 9.61 27.61 0.50
C PHE A 330 10.27 27.29 -0.84
N LEU A 331 9.51 27.37 -1.95
CA LEU A 331 10.04 27.08 -3.29
C LEU A 331 11.17 28.03 -3.68
N ALA A 332 11.01 29.35 -3.47
CA ALA A 332 12.08 30.31 -3.76
C ALA A 332 13.36 30.02 -2.96
N THR A 333 13.23 29.63 -1.69
CA THR A 333 14.36 29.27 -0.84
C THR A 333 15.02 27.97 -1.31
N LEU A 334 14.22 26.95 -1.64
CA LEU A 334 14.70 25.68 -2.18
C LEU A 334 15.56 25.89 -3.43
N PHE A 335 15.05 26.62 -4.43
CA PHE A 335 15.78 26.88 -5.67
C PHE A 335 16.96 27.84 -5.49
N ALA A 336 16.91 28.75 -4.51
CA ALA A 336 18.06 29.58 -4.16
C ALA A 336 19.21 28.76 -3.56
N LEU A 337 18.92 27.73 -2.76
CA LEU A 337 19.93 26.83 -2.21
C LEU A 337 20.66 26.04 -3.30
N ILE A 338 19.96 25.65 -4.38
CA ILE A 338 20.58 24.97 -5.53
C ILE A 338 21.62 25.88 -6.22
N LYS A 339 21.36 27.19 -6.26
CA LYS A 339 22.24 28.18 -6.90
C LYS A 339 23.37 28.68 -5.99
N LYS A 340 23.49 28.17 -4.76
CA LYS A 340 24.48 28.59 -3.76
C LYS A 340 25.87 28.07 -4.15
N LYS A 341 26.76 28.97 -4.56
CA LYS A 341 28.13 28.64 -5.04
C LYS A 341 29.04 27.99 -3.98
N GLU A 342 28.76 28.19 -2.71
CA GLU A 342 29.60 27.74 -1.58
C GLU A 342 28.97 26.60 -0.77
N ALA A 343 28.01 25.86 -1.33
CA ALA A 343 27.41 24.73 -0.64
C ALA A 343 28.35 23.51 -0.62
N THR A 344 28.34 22.80 0.51
CA THR A 344 29.02 21.52 0.70
C THR A 344 28.31 20.40 -0.09
N VAL A 345 29.02 19.29 -0.32
CA VAL A 345 28.45 18.11 -0.98
C VAL A 345 27.22 17.59 -0.21
N GLU A 346 27.28 17.60 1.13
CA GLU A 346 26.15 17.19 1.97
C GLU A 346 24.94 18.12 1.82
N GLU A 347 25.15 19.44 1.81
CA GLU A 347 24.07 20.40 1.54
C GLU A 347 23.40 20.14 0.18
N PHE A 348 24.18 19.87 -0.87
CA PHE A 348 23.62 19.53 -2.18
C PHE A 348 22.86 18.22 -2.19
N GLN A 349 23.38 17.16 -1.56
CA GLN A 349 22.69 15.87 -1.42
C GLN A 349 21.35 16.03 -0.68
N ASN A 350 21.32 16.86 0.37
CA ASN A 350 20.09 17.13 1.11
C ASN A 350 19.05 17.89 0.28
N VAL A 351 19.49 18.92 -0.46
CA VAL A 351 18.60 19.75 -1.29
C VAL A 351 18.01 18.95 -2.44
N ILE A 352 18.83 18.20 -3.18
CA ILE A 352 18.32 17.35 -4.26
C ILE A 352 17.54 16.15 -3.74
N GLY A 353 17.89 15.60 -2.58
CA GLY A 353 17.14 14.55 -1.91
C GLY A 353 15.73 15.01 -1.56
N LEU A 354 15.58 16.20 -0.97
CA LEU A 354 14.27 16.80 -0.70
C LEU A 354 13.47 17.00 -1.99
N LEU A 355 14.11 17.54 -3.04
CA LEU A 355 13.47 17.75 -4.33
C LEU A 355 13.02 16.43 -4.99
N LYS A 356 13.85 15.38 -4.89
CA LYS A 356 13.51 14.03 -5.36
C LYS A 356 12.32 13.47 -4.59
N GLU A 357 12.33 13.53 -3.26
CA GLU A 357 11.19 13.08 -2.45
C GLU A 357 9.92 13.85 -2.83
N PHE A 358 10.01 15.17 -2.96
CA PHE A 358 8.90 16.03 -3.37
C PHE A 358 8.33 15.62 -4.73
N CYS A 359 9.18 15.37 -5.73
CA CYS A 359 8.77 14.89 -7.04
C CYS A 359 8.24 13.44 -7.02
N SER A 360 8.78 12.58 -6.16
CA SER A 360 8.40 11.16 -6.07
C SER A 360 6.97 10.94 -5.59
N TYR A 361 6.38 11.93 -4.93
CA TYR A 361 4.99 11.91 -4.53
C TYR A 361 4.04 12.45 -5.61
N SER A 362 4.55 12.99 -6.71
CA SER A 362 3.71 13.48 -7.81
C SER A 362 2.73 12.42 -8.38
N PRO A 363 3.05 11.10 -8.43
CA PRO A 363 2.09 10.07 -8.82
C PRO A 363 0.90 9.93 -7.86
N LEU A 364 1.00 10.39 -6.62
CA LEU A 364 -0.11 10.39 -5.65
C LEU A 364 -1.13 11.51 -5.91
N LEU A 365 -0.73 12.56 -6.64
CA LEU A 365 -1.61 13.69 -6.95
C LEU A 365 -2.60 13.33 -8.07
N GLN A 366 -3.82 13.86 -7.98
CA GLN A 366 -4.77 13.83 -9.09
C GLN A 366 -4.21 14.61 -10.30
N ALA A 367 -4.67 14.27 -11.52
CA ALA A 367 -4.12 14.80 -12.77
C ALA A 367 -3.99 16.34 -12.81
N VAL A 368 -5.04 17.07 -12.40
CA VAL A 368 -5.04 18.55 -12.40
C VAL A 368 -4.02 19.12 -11.42
N HIS A 369 -3.94 18.56 -10.22
CA HIS A 369 -2.96 18.99 -9.21
C HIS A 369 -1.53 18.65 -9.61
N ARG A 370 -1.33 17.49 -10.25
CA ARG A 370 -0.04 17.06 -10.80
C ARG A 370 0.46 18.00 -11.91
N GLU A 371 -0.42 18.45 -12.79
CA GLU A 371 -0.09 19.44 -13.82
C GLU A 371 0.34 20.78 -13.21
N SER A 372 -0.44 21.28 -12.26
CA SER A 372 -0.11 22.49 -11.52
C SER A 372 1.24 22.38 -10.81
N PHE A 373 1.53 21.20 -10.21
CA PHE A 373 2.78 20.89 -9.52
C PHE A 373 4.00 21.00 -10.45
N PHE A 374 4.01 20.25 -11.55
CA PHE A 374 5.16 20.26 -12.47
C PHE A 374 5.32 21.61 -13.16
N ARG A 375 4.21 22.28 -13.53
CA ARG A 375 4.28 23.65 -14.07
C ARG A 375 4.92 24.62 -13.08
N THR A 376 4.63 24.47 -11.78
CA THR A 376 5.24 25.29 -10.73
C THR A 376 6.74 25.04 -10.63
N LEU A 377 7.19 23.78 -10.66
CA LEU A 377 8.62 23.45 -10.67
C LEU A 377 9.34 23.99 -11.92
N MET A 378 8.72 23.85 -13.10
CA MET A 378 9.24 24.40 -14.37
C MET A 378 9.42 25.91 -14.30
N ASN A 379 8.43 26.65 -13.79
CA ASN A 379 8.50 28.10 -13.63
C ASN A 379 9.58 28.57 -12.64
N ASN A 380 9.99 27.72 -11.71
CA ASN A 380 11.07 28.02 -10.76
C ASN A 380 12.46 27.60 -11.29
N GLY A 381 12.56 27.06 -12.51
CA GLY A 381 13.83 26.71 -13.15
C GLY A 381 14.38 25.35 -12.75
N ILE A 382 13.52 24.34 -12.62
CA ILE A 382 13.93 22.96 -12.31
C ILE A 382 14.91 22.38 -13.34
N LEU A 383 14.76 22.68 -14.62
CA LEU A 383 15.66 22.16 -15.65
C LEU A 383 17.06 22.81 -15.56
N ASP A 384 17.15 24.11 -15.27
CA ASP A 384 18.44 24.77 -14.98
C ASP A 384 19.11 24.16 -13.74
N ALA A 385 18.32 23.82 -12.72
CA ALA A 385 18.81 23.15 -11.52
C ALA A 385 19.36 21.75 -11.82
N LEU A 386 18.67 20.96 -12.66
CA LEU A 386 19.13 19.64 -13.08
C LEU A 386 20.41 19.74 -13.94
N GLU A 387 20.53 20.75 -14.80
CA GLU A 387 21.75 21.03 -15.58
C GLU A 387 22.97 21.20 -14.67
N PHE A 388 22.80 21.91 -13.55
CA PHE A 388 23.82 22.06 -12.53
C PHE A 388 24.15 20.72 -11.84
N PHE A 389 23.14 19.95 -11.43
CA PHE A 389 23.36 18.69 -10.72
C PHE A 389 24.04 17.61 -11.59
N PHE A 390 23.74 17.54 -12.89
CA PHE A 390 24.42 16.62 -13.80
C PHE A 390 25.93 16.91 -13.92
N GLN A 391 26.36 18.13 -13.65
CA GLN A 391 27.77 18.54 -13.70
C GLN A 391 28.52 18.29 -12.38
N CYS A 392 27.84 17.90 -11.30
CA CYS A 392 28.46 17.61 -10.02
C CYS A 392 29.29 16.31 -10.06
N ASP A 393 30.40 16.26 -9.33
CA ASP A 393 31.29 15.09 -9.28
C ASP A 393 30.69 13.92 -8.48
N ASP A 394 29.74 14.18 -7.58
CA ASP A 394 29.08 13.18 -6.75
C ASP A 394 28.07 12.33 -7.53
N SER A 395 28.25 11.00 -7.53
CA SER A 395 27.37 10.09 -8.29
C SER A 395 25.95 10.00 -7.73
N ALA A 396 25.77 10.13 -6.42
CA ALA A 396 24.44 10.08 -5.80
C ALA A 396 23.59 11.30 -6.19
N VAL A 397 24.19 12.50 -6.20
CA VAL A 397 23.55 13.72 -6.71
C VAL A 397 23.10 13.53 -8.16
N ARG A 398 23.98 13.02 -9.03
CA ARG A 398 23.62 12.78 -10.43
C ARG A 398 22.50 11.75 -10.59
N SER A 399 22.52 10.67 -9.80
CA SER A 399 21.46 9.67 -9.84
C SER A 399 20.10 10.26 -9.44
N MET A 400 20.05 11.06 -8.37
CA MET A 400 18.81 11.71 -7.95
C MET A 400 18.30 12.72 -8.99
N ALA A 401 19.21 13.42 -9.67
CA ALA A 401 18.85 14.33 -10.76
C ALA A 401 18.21 13.58 -11.95
N VAL A 402 18.73 12.40 -12.30
CA VAL A 402 18.15 11.56 -13.36
C VAL A 402 16.78 11.04 -12.95
N ASP A 403 16.60 10.62 -11.69
CA ASP A 403 15.29 10.17 -11.17
C ASP A 403 14.24 11.29 -11.28
N ILE A 404 14.61 12.53 -10.91
CA ILE A 404 13.74 13.70 -11.03
C ILE A 404 13.42 13.97 -12.51
N LEU A 405 14.42 13.94 -13.39
CA LEU A 405 14.21 14.15 -14.82
C LEU A 405 13.27 13.11 -15.42
N ASN A 406 13.40 11.84 -15.02
CA ASN A 406 12.53 10.77 -15.48
C ASN A 406 11.06 11.06 -15.11
N LEU A 407 10.80 11.46 -13.86
CA LEU A 407 9.46 11.86 -13.41
C LEU A 407 8.89 13.06 -14.19
N ILE A 408 9.74 14.04 -14.52
CA ILE A 408 9.31 15.20 -15.32
C ILE A 408 8.99 14.78 -16.76
N VAL A 409 9.81 13.94 -17.38
CA VAL A 409 9.62 13.49 -18.76
C VAL A 409 8.39 12.60 -18.89
N ASP A 410 8.15 11.72 -17.92
CA ASP A 410 6.95 10.88 -17.86
C ASP A 410 5.66 11.71 -17.79
N PHE A 411 5.75 12.94 -17.25
CA PHE A 411 4.62 13.84 -17.12
C PHE A 411 4.49 14.85 -18.27
N ASP A 412 5.56 15.59 -18.58
CA ASP A 412 5.57 16.69 -19.55
C ASP A 412 6.84 16.67 -20.41
N ALA A 413 6.99 15.58 -21.18
CA ALA A 413 8.02 15.49 -22.22
C ALA A 413 8.03 16.70 -23.19
N PRO A 414 6.88 17.26 -23.66
CA PRO A 414 6.88 18.44 -24.52
C PRO A 414 7.60 19.67 -23.94
N ALA A 415 7.44 19.95 -22.64
CA ALA A 415 8.15 21.06 -22.00
C ALA A 415 9.67 20.83 -21.99
N VAL A 416 10.12 19.62 -21.70
CA VAL A 416 11.55 19.26 -21.73
C VAL A 416 12.13 19.35 -23.15
N ARG A 417 11.39 18.91 -24.18
CA ARG A 417 11.79 19.07 -25.59
C ARG A 417 11.95 20.54 -25.96
N SER A 418 10.98 21.37 -25.58
CA SER A 418 10.98 22.81 -25.86
C SER A 418 12.19 23.49 -25.20
N TYR A 419 12.50 23.12 -23.94
CA TYR A 419 13.70 23.59 -23.26
C TYR A 419 14.98 23.22 -24.03
N CYS A 420 15.14 21.96 -24.44
CA CYS A 420 16.32 21.53 -25.20
C CYS A 420 16.49 22.26 -26.54
N VAL A 421 15.38 22.50 -27.27
CA VAL A 421 15.41 23.25 -28.54
C VAL A 421 15.77 24.72 -28.32
N SER A 422 15.29 25.32 -27.22
CA SER A 422 15.64 26.70 -26.88
C SER A 422 17.14 26.85 -26.64
N GLU A 423 17.77 25.95 -25.87
CA GLU A 423 19.22 25.96 -25.64
C GLU A 423 20.03 25.78 -26.92
N PHE A 424 19.56 24.90 -27.81
CA PHE A 424 20.21 24.67 -29.10
C PHE A 424 20.15 25.92 -29.99
N THR A 425 19.01 26.61 -29.98
CA THR A 425 18.82 27.85 -30.75
C THR A 425 19.66 28.99 -30.20
N GLU A 426 19.82 29.05 -28.87
CA GLU A 426 20.70 29.99 -28.17
C GLU A 426 22.20 29.67 -28.34
N ASN A 427 22.55 28.57 -28.98
CA ASN A 427 23.93 28.07 -29.14
C ASN A 427 24.69 27.97 -27.80
N LYS A 428 24.02 27.47 -26.74
CA LYS A 428 24.71 27.17 -25.48
C LYS A 428 25.86 26.18 -25.72
N GLU A 429 27.00 26.42 -25.09
CA GLU A 429 28.20 25.57 -25.23
C GLU A 429 27.96 24.13 -24.75
N LYS A 430 27.20 23.98 -23.67
CA LYS A 430 26.77 22.70 -23.11
C LYS A 430 25.26 22.61 -23.21
N LEU A 431 24.77 21.57 -23.87
CA LEU A 431 23.35 21.31 -24.06
C LEU A 431 22.88 20.34 -22.97
N PHE A 432 21.70 20.58 -22.42
CA PHE A 432 21.13 19.80 -21.33
C PHE A 432 21.13 18.29 -21.61
N LEU A 433 20.65 17.87 -22.78
CA LEU A 433 20.56 16.45 -23.14
C LEU A 433 21.95 15.80 -23.37
N ASN A 434 22.94 16.59 -23.79
CA ASN A 434 24.31 16.15 -23.92
C ASN A 434 24.94 15.85 -22.55
N LEU A 435 24.57 16.61 -21.50
CA LEU A 435 24.99 16.28 -20.13
C LEU A 435 24.42 14.93 -19.71
N VAL A 436 23.14 14.65 -19.98
CA VAL A 436 22.52 13.34 -19.66
C VAL A 436 23.24 12.20 -20.40
N ILE A 437 23.57 12.39 -21.67
CA ILE A 437 24.32 11.41 -22.48
C ILE A 437 25.75 11.21 -21.94
N ASP A 438 26.42 12.28 -21.53
CA ASP A 438 27.73 12.22 -20.89
C ASP A 438 27.69 11.39 -19.60
N LEU A 439 26.60 11.44 -18.82
CA LEU A 439 26.42 10.58 -17.64
C LEU A 439 26.38 9.10 -18.02
N MET A 440 25.55 8.76 -19.00
CA MET A 440 25.47 7.38 -19.51
C MET A 440 26.83 6.88 -20.02
N ASN A 441 27.64 7.78 -20.58
CA ASN A 441 28.97 7.47 -21.11
C ASN A 441 30.05 7.35 -20.03
N ARG A 442 29.93 8.11 -18.93
CA ARG A 442 30.88 8.09 -17.81
C ARG A 442 30.79 6.81 -17.00
N ASP A 443 29.60 6.24 -16.84
CA ASP A 443 29.41 5.04 -16.03
C ASP A 443 29.74 3.76 -16.83
N PRO A 444 30.69 2.92 -16.35
CA PRO A 444 31.14 1.72 -17.04
C PRO A 444 30.17 0.54 -16.92
N ASP A 445 29.15 0.65 -16.05
CA ASP A 445 28.13 -0.37 -15.80
C ASP A 445 26.76 0.06 -16.38
N PRO A 446 26.32 -0.57 -17.48
CA PRO A 446 25.01 -0.41 -18.09
C PRO A 446 23.85 -0.90 -17.23
N ASP A 447 24.08 -1.84 -16.31
CA ASP A 447 23.03 -2.37 -15.42
C ASP A 447 22.79 -1.46 -14.20
N LEU A 448 23.56 -0.36 -14.10
CA LEU A 448 23.39 0.64 -13.06
C LEU A 448 22.09 1.41 -13.30
N VAL A 449 21.25 1.48 -12.26
CA VAL A 449 19.90 2.07 -12.28
C VAL A 449 19.89 3.47 -12.92
N THR A 450 20.91 4.29 -12.66
CA THR A 450 21.05 5.64 -13.23
C THR A 450 21.18 5.63 -14.76
N THR A 451 21.98 4.73 -15.32
CA THR A 451 22.16 4.60 -16.78
C THR A 451 20.86 4.13 -17.44
N MET A 452 20.16 3.20 -16.80
CA MET A 452 18.84 2.73 -17.25
C MET A 452 17.79 3.85 -17.23
N HIS A 453 17.70 4.63 -16.15
CA HIS A 453 16.78 5.76 -16.07
C HIS A 453 17.11 6.85 -17.11
N ALA A 454 18.39 7.16 -17.33
CA ALA A 454 18.79 8.10 -18.38
C ALA A 454 18.45 7.60 -19.79
N TYR A 455 18.54 6.29 -20.04
CA TYR A 455 18.05 5.69 -21.28
C TYR A 455 16.53 5.82 -21.43
N VAL A 456 15.76 5.56 -20.36
CA VAL A 456 14.30 5.74 -20.36
C VAL A 456 13.93 7.18 -20.69
N VAL A 457 14.63 8.16 -20.10
CA VAL A 457 14.48 9.58 -20.44
C VAL A 457 14.67 9.83 -21.94
N LEU A 458 15.79 9.35 -22.52
CA LEU A 458 16.04 9.54 -23.96
C LEU A 458 14.95 8.86 -24.80
N LYS A 459 14.58 7.63 -24.46
CA LYS A 459 13.53 6.86 -25.14
C LYS A 459 12.20 7.62 -25.13
N ASN A 460 11.74 8.08 -23.98
CA ASN A 460 10.47 8.78 -23.84
C ASN A 460 10.49 10.13 -24.57
N LEU A 461 11.64 10.81 -24.58
CA LEU A 461 11.80 12.07 -25.33
C LEU A 461 11.79 11.87 -26.86
N ILE A 462 12.30 10.76 -27.39
CA ILE A 462 12.31 10.50 -28.85
C ILE A 462 11.10 9.71 -29.33
N ASP A 463 10.25 9.22 -28.43
CA ASP A 463 9.09 8.42 -28.76
C ASP A 463 8.15 9.18 -29.72
N PRO A 464 7.98 8.71 -30.97
CA PRO A 464 7.10 9.36 -31.93
C PRO A 464 5.63 9.36 -31.51
N GLU A 465 5.20 8.41 -30.67
CA GLU A 465 3.81 8.30 -30.19
C GLU A 465 3.46 9.43 -29.21
N THR A 466 4.44 9.93 -28.47
CA THR A 466 4.28 11.05 -27.52
C THR A 466 4.53 12.42 -28.16
N MET A 467 4.68 12.48 -29.49
CA MET A 467 4.88 13.72 -30.26
C MET A 467 3.62 14.07 -31.05
N PRO A 468 2.80 15.03 -30.58
CA PRO A 468 1.61 15.46 -31.30
C PRO A 468 1.94 15.96 -32.71
N THR A 469 1.04 15.72 -33.67
CA THR A 469 1.20 16.20 -35.06
C THR A 469 -0.09 16.80 -35.64
N ALA A 470 -1.09 17.06 -34.79
CA ALA A 470 -2.42 17.50 -35.22
C ALA A 470 -2.37 18.92 -35.83
N THR A 471 -1.62 19.83 -35.19
CA THR A 471 -1.49 21.22 -35.66
C THR A 471 -0.18 21.44 -36.43
N ALA A 472 -0.12 22.52 -37.23
CA ALA A 472 1.11 22.90 -37.93
C ALA A 472 2.24 23.23 -36.94
N GLN A 473 1.91 23.88 -35.82
CA GLN A 473 2.85 24.18 -34.75
C GLN A 473 3.48 22.90 -34.19
N GLN A 474 2.65 21.92 -33.82
CA GLN A 474 3.11 20.65 -33.28
C GLN A 474 4.03 19.88 -34.25
N ARG A 475 3.76 19.96 -35.57
CA ARG A 475 4.65 19.36 -36.59
C ARG A 475 6.01 20.07 -36.67
N ASN A 476 6.02 21.39 -36.51
CA ASN A 476 7.26 22.16 -36.46
C ASN A 476 8.04 21.84 -35.17
N ASP A 477 7.39 21.85 -34.01
CA ASP A 477 8.02 21.52 -32.72
C ASP A 477 8.68 20.12 -32.77
N LYS A 478 7.98 19.13 -33.33
CA LYS A 478 8.53 17.79 -33.60
C LYS A 478 9.75 17.84 -34.51
N HIS A 479 9.68 18.58 -35.60
CA HIS A 479 10.79 18.70 -36.55
C HIS A 479 12.02 19.34 -35.90
N ASP A 480 11.82 20.44 -35.17
CA ASP A 480 12.89 21.20 -34.52
C ASP A 480 13.59 20.37 -33.45
N PHE A 481 12.82 19.66 -32.60
CA PHE A 481 13.39 18.76 -31.61
C PHE A 481 14.18 17.61 -32.24
N LEU A 482 13.64 16.93 -33.25
CA LEU A 482 14.35 15.84 -33.91
C LEU A 482 15.61 16.35 -34.63
N ASN A 483 15.55 17.51 -35.28
CA ASN A 483 16.71 18.14 -35.91
C ASN A 483 17.81 18.44 -34.89
N PHE A 484 17.48 18.99 -33.72
CA PHE A 484 18.39 19.14 -32.59
C PHE A 484 18.98 17.79 -32.15
N PHE A 485 18.12 16.78 -31.90
CA PHE A 485 18.53 15.48 -31.38
C PHE A 485 19.51 14.77 -32.33
N TYR A 486 19.18 14.70 -33.63
CA TYR A 486 20.04 14.05 -34.63
C TYR A 486 21.36 14.80 -34.86
N LYS A 487 21.38 16.13 -34.76
CA LYS A 487 22.61 16.92 -34.97
C LYS A 487 23.53 16.90 -33.75
N SER A 488 22.98 17.03 -32.55
CA SER A 488 23.75 17.32 -31.35
C SER A 488 23.90 16.12 -30.41
N CYS A 489 22.88 15.27 -30.31
CA CYS A 489 22.85 14.16 -29.34
C CYS A 489 23.37 12.85 -29.93
N VAL A 490 22.89 12.48 -31.13
CA VAL A 490 23.26 11.22 -31.80
C VAL A 490 24.78 11.03 -31.93
N PRO A 491 25.58 12.03 -32.36
CA PRO A 491 27.04 11.86 -32.42
C PRO A 491 27.67 11.52 -31.06
N GLN A 492 27.15 12.05 -29.95
CA GLN A 492 27.65 11.78 -28.61
C GLN A 492 27.24 10.42 -28.06
N ILE A 493 26.01 9.97 -28.37
CA ILE A 493 25.56 8.61 -28.04
C ILE A 493 26.48 7.59 -28.73
N PHE A 494 26.80 7.83 -30.01
CA PHE A 494 27.69 6.94 -30.76
C PHE A 494 29.19 7.14 -30.44
N ALA A 495 29.57 8.21 -29.75
CA ALA A 495 30.97 8.53 -29.43
C ALA A 495 31.68 7.39 -28.70
N ARG A 496 30.97 6.67 -27.83
CA ARG A 496 31.50 5.52 -27.06
C ARG A 496 31.78 4.29 -27.94
N PHE A 497 31.11 4.17 -29.07
CA PHE A 497 31.27 3.06 -30.00
C PHE A 497 32.41 3.28 -31.00
N PHE A 498 32.73 4.52 -31.37
CA PHE A 498 33.79 4.81 -32.36
C PHE A 498 35.19 4.27 -31.98
N PRO A 499 35.66 4.33 -30.72
CA PRO A 499 36.92 3.69 -30.32
C PRO A 499 36.90 2.16 -30.50
N SER A 500 35.72 1.56 -30.50
CA SER A 500 35.51 0.12 -30.68
C SER A 500 35.28 -0.27 -32.14
N ILE A 501 35.34 0.68 -33.09
CA ILE A 501 35.12 0.46 -34.53
C ILE A 501 36.35 0.94 -35.30
N ASN A 502 37.04 0.02 -36.01
CA ASN A 502 38.09 0.38 -36.97
C ASN A 502 37.65 -0.03 -38.37
N GLY A 503 37.27 0.97 -39.18
CA GLY A 503 36.68 0.75 -40.50
C GLY A 503 35.35 -0.01 -40.38
N SER A 504 35.26 -1.18 -41.01
CA SER A 504 34.08 -2.07 -40.97
C SER A 504 34.17 -3.19 -39.92
N LYS A 505 35.13 -3.13 -38.98
CA LYS A 505 35.33 -4.16 -37.95
C LYS A 505 35.17 -3.61 -36.55
N LEU A 506 34.36 -4.28 -35.73
CA LEU A 506 34.31 -4.09 -34.27
C LEU A 506 35.60 -4.67 -33.65
N ILE A 507 36.33 -3.86 -32.87
CA ILE A 507 37.65 -4.21 -32.29
C ILE A 507 37.49 -4.83 -30.89
N LYS A 508 36.41 -4.51 -30.17
CA LYS A 508 36.06 -5.09 -28.87
C LYS A 508 34.55 -5.25 -28.78
N VAL A 509 34.10 -6.47 -28.51
CA VAL A 509 32.75 -6.71 -28.00
C VAL A 509 32.78 -6.30 -26.53
N THR A 510 32.52 -5.03 -26.24
CA THR A 510 31.99 -4.69 -24.93
C THR A 510 30.55 -5.18 -24.99
N ALA A 511 30.30 -6.37 -24.45
CA ALA A 511 28.96 -6.92 -24.37
C ALA A 511 28.17 -6.02 -23.43
N MET A 512 27.42 -5.07 -23.98
CA MET A 512 26.26 -4.44 -23.33
C MET A 512 25.58 -3.48 -24.31
N LEU A 513 24.25 -3.50 -24.27
CA LEU A 513 23.30 -2.64 -25.00
C LEU A 513 23.04 -3.02 -26.47
N ILE A 514 22.49 -4.22 -26.70
CA ILE A 514 21.37 -4.37 -27.63
C ILE A 514 20.12 -4.55 -26.79
#